data_AF-A0A8K0I2E7-F1
#
_entry.id   AF-A0A8K0I2E7-F1
#
_cell.length_a   1.000
_cell.length_b   1.000
_cell.length_c   1.000
_cell.angle_alpha   90.00
_cell.angle_beta   90.00
_cell.angle_gamma   90.00
#
_symmetry.space_group_name_H-M   'P 1'
#
loop_
_entity.id
_entity.type
_entity.pdbx_description
1 polymer ?
#
loop_
_entity_poly.entity_id
_entity_poly.type
_entity_poly.pdbx_seq_one_letter_code
_entity_poly.pdbx_strand_id
1 'polypeptide(L)'
;MDSKDNDLFKPDNKGCMEWLELKPERSVVYVSFGSIAVIKKQQLEEILWGLRESGRPYPWVVRKDNREEGVELEDGEDGMVVEWCSQVKVLSHPSVGCFVTHCGWNSTLESLVSGVPTKGVRQWTDQGTNAKLMEMWAMGWGVRLTKREF
;
A
#
# COMPACT_ATOMS: atom_id res chain seq x y z
N MET A 1 37.51 -3.26 -3.40
CA MET A 1 36.89 -3.73 -4.66
C MET A 1 35.42 -3.44 -4.53
N ASP A 2 34.97 -2.35 -5.14
CA ASP A 2 33.60 -1.87 -5.05
C ASP A 2 32.67 -2.79 -5.82
N SER A 3 31.87 -3.58 -5.10
CA SER A 3 30.66 -4.18 -5.65
C SER A 3 29.64 -3.07 -5.83
N LYS A 4 29.54 -2.55 -7.05
CA LYS A 4 28.41 -1.71 -7.45
C LYS A 4 27.13 -2.52 -7.26
N ASP A 5 26.32 -2.12 -6.28
CA ASP A 5 24.98 -2.63 -6.08
C ASP A 5 24.15 -2.36 -7.35
N ASN A 6 23.97 -3.41 -8.15
CA ASN A 6 23.08 -3.43 -9.32
C ASN A 6 21.63 -3.57 -8.88
N ASP A 7 21.16 -2.70 -7.98
CA ASP A 7 19.75 -2.69 -7.63
C ASP A 7 19.02 -1.88 -8.72
N LEU A 8 18.19 -2.56 -9.51
CA LEU A 8 17.32 -1.96 -10.54
C LEU A 8 16.31 -0.97 -9.94
N PHE A 9 16.20 -0.97 -8.62
CA PHE A 9 15.28 -0.17 -7.86
C PHE A 9 16.03 0.91 -7.07
N LYS A 10 15.48 2.12 -7.04
CA LYS A 10 16.02 3.20 -6.20
C LYS A 10 16.09 2.71 -4.75
N PRO A 11 17.13 3.03 -3.98
CA PRO A 11 17.17 2.68 -2.57
C PRO A 11 15.95 3.27 -1.85
N ASP A 12 15.56 2.62 -0.76
CA ASP A 12 14.53 3.09 0.16
C ASP A 12 14.97 4.44 0.76
N ASN A 13 14.52 5.54 0.15
CA ASN A 13 15.04 6.87 0.44
C ASN A 13 14.63 7.42 1.83
N LYS A 14 13.68 6.77 2.52
CA LYS A 14 13.17 7.22 3.83
C LYS A 14 13.39 6.21 4.96
N GLY A 15 13.99 5.06 4.67
CA GLY A 15 14.20 4.00 5.66
C GLY A 15 12.89 3.36 6.12
N CYS A 16 12.03 3.00 5.18
CA CYS A 16 10.77 2.28 5.42
C CYS A 16 11.01 1.00 6.23
N MET A 17 12.06 0.25 5.90
CA MET A 17 12.37 -0.99 6.61
C MET A 17 12.77 -0.73 8.06
N GLU A 18 13.66 0.23 8.32
CA GLU A 18 14.05 0.62 9.68
C GLU A 18 12.86 1.13 10.49
N TRP A 19 11.94 1.85 9.85
CA TRP A 19 10.70 2.29 10.49
C TRP A 19 9.78 1.12 10.86
N LEU A 20 9.71 0.08 10.02
CA LEU A 20 8.89 -1.12 10.25
C LEU A 20 9.40 -1.98 11.41
N GLU A 21 10.72 -2.05 11.61
CA GLU A 21 11.35 -2.78 12.73
C GLU A 21 10.93 -2.23 14.11
N LEU A 22 10.54 -0.96 14.17
CA LEU A 22 10.08 -0.31 15.39
C LEU A 22 8.59 -0.56 15.69
N LYS A 23 7.87 -1.29 14.83
CA LYS A 23 6.43 -1.50 14.96
C LYS A 23 6.11 -2.89 15.50
N PRO A 24 5.09 -3.03 16.37
CA PRO A 24 4.63 -4.34 16.82
C PRO A 24 4.20 -5.26 15.66
N GLU A 25 4.26 -6.57 15.88
CA GLU A 25 3.79 -7.56 14.91
C GLU A 25 2.33 -7.31 14.50
N ARG A 26 2.06 -7.46 13.19
CA ARG A 26 0.72 -7.31 12.59
C ARG A 26 -0.02 -6.02 12.97
N SER A 27 0.71 -4.94 13.26
CA SER A 27 0.12 -3.64 13.60
C SER A 27 -0.05 -2.71 12.39
N VAL A 28 0.82 -2.86 11.39
CA VAL A 28 0.98 -1.91 10.28
C VAL A 28 0.01 -2.18 9.13
N VAL A 29 -0.53 -1.11 8.56
CA VAL A 29 -1.29 -1.11 7.30
C VAL A 29 -0.41 -0.59 6.18
N TYR A 30 0.03 -1.47 5.28
CA TYR A 30 0.76 -1.06 4.08
C TYR A 30 -0.21 -0.62 2.98
N VAL A 31 0.08 0.48 2.29
CA VAL A 31 -0.80 1.03 1.24
C VAL A 31 0.00 1.30 -0.04
N SER A 32 -0.44 0.73 -1.16
CA SER A 32 0.16 0.99 -2.48
C SER A 32 -0.83 0.75 -3.63
N PHE A 33 -0.94 1.73 -4.52
CA PHE A 33 -1.83 1.69 -5.69
C PHE A 33 -1.08 1.43 -7.01
N GLY A 34 0.13 0.90 -6.93
CA GLY A 34 0.91 0.49 -8.10
C GLY A 34 1.58 1.65 -8.84
N SER A 35 2.22 1.31 -9.95
CA SER A 35 3.15 2.19 -10.67
C SER A 35 2.49 3.08 -11.73
N ILE A 36 1.21 2.87 -12.06
CA ILE A 36 0.53 3.53 -13.19
C ILE A 36 -0.72 4.30 -12.74
N ALA A 37 -1.30 3.96 -11.59
CA ALA A 37 -2.55 4.58 -11.16
C ALA A 37 -2.35 6.08 -10.86
N VAL A 38 -3.15 6.91 -11.51
CA VAL A 38 -3.34 8.32 -11.18
C VAL A 38 -4.57 8.42 -10.27
N ILE A 39 -4.37 8.87 -9.04
CA ILE A 39 -5.42 8.97 -8.02
C ILE A 39 -5.83 10.44 -7.93
N LYS A 40 -7.14 10.70 -8.04
CA LYS A 40 -7.68 12.05 -7.92
C LYS A 40 -7.42 12.62 -6.53
N LYS A 41 -7.18 13.93 -6.44
CA LYS A 41 -7.03 14.67 -5.18
C LYS A 41 -7.98 14.25 -4.07
N GLN A 42 -9.29 14.28 -4.34
CA GLN A 42 -10.32 13.94 -3.35
C GLN A 42 -10.15 12.52 -2.79
N GLN A 43 -9.75 11.56 -3.63
CA GLN A 43 -9.55 10.19 -3.18
C GLN A 43 -8.27 10.05 -2.34
N LEU A 44 -7.21 10.80 -2.66
CA LEU A 44 -6.01 10.88 -1.82
C LEU A 44 -6.33 11.43 -0.43
N GLU A 45 -7.15 12.49 -0.36
CA GLU A 45 -7.58 13.10 0.90
C GLU A 45 -8.39 12.12 1.77
N GLU A 46 -9.35 11.39 1.17
CA GLU A 46 -10.14 10.39 1.88
C GLU A 46 -9.31 9.19 2.35
N ILE A 47 -8.33 8.76 1.55
CA ILE A 47 -7.38 7.70 1.97
C ILE A 47 -6.55 8.19 3.16
N LEU A 48 -5.99 9.40 3.09
CA LEU A 48 -5.21 9.97 4.19
C LEU A 48 -6.05 10.11 5.46
N TRP A 49 -7.27 10.63 5.32
CA TRP A 49 -8.20 10.78 6.43
C TRP A 49 -8.52 9.42 7.07
N GLY A 50 -8.87 8.41 6.27
CA GLY A 50 -9.16 7.07 6.75
C GLY A 50 -7.95 6.39 7.42
N LEU A 51 -6.73 6.64 6.93
CA LEU A 51 -5.51 6.14 7.57
C LEU A 51 -5.28 6.77 8.94
N ARG A 52 -5.45 8.10 9.06
CA ARG A 52 -5.34 8.80 10.35
C ARG A 52 -6.40 8.34 11.34
N GLU A 53 -7.66 8.24 10.90
CA GLU A 53 -8.77 7.80 11.74
C GLU A 53 -8.62 6.32 12.20
N SER A 54 -7.92 5.49 11.43
CA SER A 54 -7.69 4.10 11.80
C SER A 54 -6.83 3.92 13.05
N GLY A 55 -6.04 4.94 13.42
CA GLY A 55 -5.08 4.89 14.54
C GLY A 55 -4.01 3.80 14.37
N ARG A 56 -3.82 3.28 13.16
CA ARG A 56 -2.82 2.25 12.86
C ARG A 56 -1.62 2.86 12.16
N PRO A 57 -0.40 2.38 12.44
CA PRO A 57 0.75 2.84 11.72
C PRO A 57 0.68 2.45 10.24
N TYR A 58 1.14 3.32 9.35
CA TYR A 58 1.10 3.05 7.91
C TYR A 58 2.32 3.60 7.16
N PRO A 59 2.96 2.79 6.30
CA PRO A 59 3.68 3.30 5.14
C PRO A 59 2.72 3.37 3.94
N TRP A 60 2.59 4.56 3.37
CA TRP A 60 1.81 4.80 2.15
C TRP A 60 2.71 5.21 0.99
N VAL A 61 2.72 4.39 -0.05
CA VAL A 61 3.45 4.66 -1.29
C VAL A 61 2.61 5.57 -2.19
N VAL A 62 3.06 6.81 -2.36
CA VAL A 62 2.45 7.80 -3.25
C VAL A 62 3.49 8.34 -4.23
N ARG A 63 3.28 7.99 -5.51
CA ARG A 63 4.11 8.43 -6.63
C ARG A 63 4.12 9.95 -6.77
N LYS A 64 5.21 10.49 -7.32
CA LYS A 64 5.43 11.93 -7.48
C LYS A 64 4.31 12.63 -8.25
N ASP A 65 3.83 12.04 -9.34
CA ASP A 65 2.73 12.59 -10.15
C ASP A 65 1.42 12.72 -9.36
N ASN A 66 1.14 11.79 -8.44
CA ASN A 66 -0.01 11.89 -7.54
C ASN A 66 0.18 12.95 -6.43
N ARG A 67 1.42 13.32 -6.07
CA ARG A 67 1.69 14.39 -5.09
C ARG A 67 1.45 15.78 -5.68
N GLU A 68 1.62 15.93 -6.98
CA GLU A 68 1.44 17.20 -7.69
C GLU A 68 -0.03 17.66 -7.76
N GLU A 69 -0.98 16.81 -7.34
CA GLU A 69 -2.41 17.12 -7.20
C GLU A 69 -2.74 18.08 -6.02
N GLY A 70 -1.73 18.58 -5.29
CA GLY A 70 -1.90 19.63 -4.28
C GLY A 70 -2.53 19.15 -2.97
N VAL A 71 -2.26 17.91 -2.57
CA VAL A 71 -2.53 17.38 -1.23
C VAL A 71 -1.21 17.39 -0.45
N GLU A 72 -1.22 17.99 0.75
CA GLU A 72 -0.09 17.91 1.68
C GLU A 72 -0.02 16.51 2.29
N LEU A 73 0.77 15.65 1.65
CA LEU A 73 1.02 14.28 2.05
C LEU A 73 2.28 14.20 2.90
N GLU A 74 2.16 14.75 4.12
CA GLU A 74 3.22 14.76 5.13
C GLU A 74 3.20 13.50 5.99
N ASP A 75 4.37 13.20 6.54
CA ASP A 75 4.51 12.15 7.54
C ASP A 75 3.76 12.57 8.83
N GLY A 76 3.07 11.61 9.45
CA GLY A 76 2.44 11.78 10.76
C GLY A 76 3.23 11.06 11.84
N GLU A 77 2.80 11.17 13.10
CA GLU A 77 3.43 10.49 14.24
C GLU A 77 3.63 8.98 14.00
N ASP A 78 2.61 8.34 13.43
CA ASP A 78 2.61 6.91 13.07
C ASP A 78 2.46 6.66 11.56
N GLY A 79 2.60 7.69 10.74
CA GLY A 79 2.36 7.62 9.30
C GLY A 79 3.59 8.03 8.49
N MET A 80 3.99 7.23 7.52
CA MET A 80 5.08 7.55 6.61
C MET A 80 4.60 7.54 5.17
N VAL A 81 4.76 8.66 4.47
CA VAL A 81 4.43 8.76 3.04
C VAL A 81 5.72 8.73 2.22
N VAL A 82 5.91 7.65 1.46
CA VAL A 82 7.11 7.41 0.63
C VAL A 82 6.76 7.51 -0.85
N GLU A 83 7.73 7.82 -1.71
CA GLU A 83 7.52 7.75 -3.17
C GLU A 83 7.66 6.31 -3.69
N TRP A 84 8.54 5.54 -3.05
CA TRP A 84 8.86 4.18 -3.43
C TRP A 84 9.41 3.41 -2.21
N CYS A 85 9.11 2.12 -2.13
CA CYS A 85 9.76 1.15 -1.25
C CYS A 85 9.77 -0.24 -1.91
N SER A 86 10.60 -1.15 -1.42
CA SER A 86 10.58 -2.54 -1.87
C SER A 86 9.34 -3.26 -1.34
N GLN A 87 8.28 -3.30 -2.15
CA GLN A 87 6.99 -3.88 -1.77
C GLN A 87 7.10 -5.32 -1.26
N VAL A 88 7.93 -6.15 -1.90
CA VAL A 88 8.15 -7.54 -1.47
C VAL A 88 8.76 -7.60 -0.06
N LYS A 89 9.75 -6.74 0.24
CA LYS A 89 10.36 -6.67 1.59
C LYS A 89 9.35 -6.18 2.63
N VAL A 90 8.56 -5.15 2.29
CA VAL A 90 7.52 -4.62 3.18
C VAL A 90 6.45 -5.69 3.47
N LEU A 91 5.92 -6.35 2.45
CA LEU A 91 4.89 -7.39 2.63
C LEU A 91 5.41 -8.62 3.38
N SER A 92 6.71 -8.90 3.32
CA SER A 92 7.34 -10.01 4.07
C SER A 92 7.66 -9.63 5.52
N HIS A 93 7.52 -8.37 5.91
CA HIS A 93 7.89 -7.91 7.25
C HIS A 93 6.81 -8.27 8.29
N PRO A 94 7.16 -8.83 9.47
CA PRO A 94 6.20 -9.34 10.45
C PRO A 94 5.29 -8.26 11.06
N SER A 95 5.71 -6.99 11.05
CA SER A 95 4.87 -5.88 11.52
C SER A 95 3.69 -5.57 10.59
N VAL A 96 3.72 -5.99 9.31
CA VAL A 96 2.63 -5.77 8.36
C VAL A 96 1.49 -6.74 8.62
N GLY A 97 0.32 -6.18 9.00
CA GLY A 97 -0.90 -6.94 9.28
C GLY A 97 -1.96 -6.85 8.18
N CYS A 98 -1.85 -5.85 7.30
CA CYS A 98 -2.82 -5.61 6.23
C CYS A 98 -2.18 -4.89 5.05
N PHE A 99 -2.62 -5.23 3.84
CA PHE A 99 -2.23 -4.56 2.61
C PHE A 99 -3.45 -3.94 1.91
N VAL A 100 -3.44 -2.64 1.68
CA VAL A 100 -4.43 -1.94 0.86
C VAL A 100 -3.84 -1.70 -0.53
N THR A 101 -4.52 -2.23 -1.55
CA THR A 101 -3.98 -2.21 -2.92
C THR A 101 -5.05 -1.98 -3.98
N HIS A 102 -4.62 -1.45 -5.12
CA HIS A 102 -5.43 -1.38 -6.33
C HIS A 102 -5.76 -2.73 -6.97
N CYS A 103 -5.21 -3.85 -6.49
CA CYS A 103 -5.36 -5.19 -7.09
C CYS A 103 -4.76 -5.34 -8.49
N GLY A 104 -3.64 -4.67 -8.77
CA GLY A 104 -2.78 -5.04 -9.89
C GLY A 104 -2.27 -6.47 -9.76
N TRP A 105 -2.04 -7.16 -10.88
CA TRP A 105 -1.71 -8.59 -10.88
C TRP A 105 -0.43 -8.93 -10.09
N ASN A 106 0.64 -8.14 -10.25
CA ASN A 106 1.89 -8.38 -9.50
C ASN A 106 1.69 -8.20 -7.99
N SER A 107 1.03 -7.12 -7.57
CA SER A 107 0.75 -6.87 -6.15
C SER A 107 -0.17 -7.92 -5.54
N THR A 108 -1.08 -8.47 -6.34
CA THR A 108 -1.93 -9.60 -5.96
C THR A 108 -1.08 -10.84 -5.66
N LEU A 109 -0.16 -11.21 -6.57
CA LEU A 109 0.73 -12.35 -6.37
C LEU A 109 1.68 -12.16 -5.18
N GLU A 110 2.27 -10.98 -5.01
CA GLU A 110 3.15 -10.70 -3.88
C GLU A 110 2.41 -10.81 -2.54
N SER A 111 1.17 -10.32 -2.47
CA SER A 111 0.34 -10.46 -1.27
C SER A 111 -0.06 -11.91 -1.00
N LEU A 112 -0.36 -12.69 -2.06
CA LEU A 112 -0.64 -14.13 -1.98
C LEU A 112 0.51 -14.89 -1.37
N VAL A 113 1.73 -14.65 -1.88
CA VAL A 113 2.94 -15.32 -1.38
C VAL A 113 3.26 -14.92 0.06
N SER A 114 3.02 -13.66 0.42
CA SER A 114 3.34 -13.14 1.75
C SER A 114 2.29 -13.50 2.82
N GLY A 115 1.11 -13.99 2.41
CA GLY A 115 0.03 -14.35 3.34
C GLY A 115 -0.59 -13.16 4.10
N VAL A 116 -0.36 -11.94 3.64
CA VAL A 116 -0.89 -10.71 4.26
C VAL A 116 -2.34 -10.50 3.83
N PRO A 117 -3.28 -10.30 4.77
CA PRO A 117 -4.66 -9.94 4.46
C PRO A 117 -4.73 -8.70 3.56
N THR A 118 -5.51 -8.78 2.47
CA THR A 118 -5.50 -7.75 1.44
C THR A 118 -6.87 -7.09 1.26
N LYS A 119 -6.89 -5.76 1.26
CA LYS A 119 -8.04 -4.96 0.90
C LYS A 119 -7.87 -4.38 -0.50
N GLY A 120 -8.73 -4.80 -1.42
CA GLY A 120 -8.78 -4.29 -2.78
C GLY A 120 -9.59 -2.99 -2.92
N VAL A 121 -8.95 -1.95 -3.46
CA VAL A 121 -9.56 -0.66 -3.82
C VAL A 121 -9.30 -0.41 -5.30
N ARG A 122 -10.19 -0.95 -6.12
CA ARG A 122 -10.11 -0.97 -7.59
C ARG A 122 -10.09 0.46 -8.17
N GLN A 123 -9.20 0.70 -9.10
CA GLN A 123 -9.07 1.95 -9.86
C GLN A 123 -9.50 1.76 -11.32
N TRP A 124 -8.85 0.84 -12.06
CA TRP A 124 -9.10 0.65 -13.50
C TRP A 124 -8.75 -0.76 -14.00
N THR A 125 -8.99 -1.04 -15.28
CA THR A 125 -8.61 -2.30 -15.99
C THR A 125 -9.14 -3.60 -15.36
N ASP A 126 -8.30 -4.63 -15.30
CA ASP A 126 -8.50 -5.98 -14.78
C ASP A 126 -8.60 -6.08 -13.25
N GLN A 127 -8.36 -4.98 -12.53
CA GLN A 127 -8.35 -4.93 -11.06
C GLN A 127 -9.68 -5.39 -10.45
N GLY A 128 -10.79 -5.21 -11.17
CA GLY A 128 -12.09 -5.75 -10.79
C GLY A 128 -12.12 -7.27 -10.72
N THR A 129 -11.59 -7.91 -11.76
CA THR A 129 -11.48 -9.36 -11.84
C THR A 129 -10.47 -9.87 -10.82
N ASN A 130 -9.31 -9.23 -10.69
CA ASN A 130 -8.28 -9.63 -9.72
C ASN A 130 -8.79 -9.54 -8.27
N ALA A 131 -9.50 -8.46 -7.92
CA ALA A 131 -10.12 -8.34 -6.60
C ALA A 131 -11.14 -9.45 -6.34
N LYS A 132 -11.93 -9.82 -7.37
CA LYS A 132 -12.90 -10.91 -7.25
C LYS A 132 -12.21 -12.27 -7.10
N LEU A 133 -11.12 -12.50 -7.83
CA LEU A 133 -10.30 -13.70 -7.71
C LEU A 133 -9.69 -13.80 -6.32
N MET A 134 -9.11 -12.72 -5.78
CA MET A 134 -8.57 -12.72 -4.41
C MET A 134 -9.65 -13.00 -3.35
N GLU A 135 -10.86 -12.47 -3.52
CA GLU A 135 -11.98 -12.78 -2.64
C GLU A 135 -12.39 -14.26 -2.74
N MET A 136 -12.51 -14.78 -3.98
CA MET A 136 -12.89 -16.18 -4.24
C MET A 136 -11.82 -17.18 -3.78
N TRP A 137 -10.55 -16.83 -3.89
CA TRP A 137 -9.43 -17.64 -3.43
C TRP A 137 -9.31 -17.67 -1.90
N ALA A 138 -10.28 -17.08 -1.20
CA ALA A 138 -10.45 -17.14 0.24
C ALA A 138 -9.18 -16.75 1.01
N MET A 139 -8.72 -15.52 0.77
CA MET A 139 -7.71 -14.86 1.64
C MET A 139 -8.35 -14.24 2.90
N GLY A 140 -9.43 -14.81 3.41
CA GLY A 140 -9.97 -14.54 4.75
C GLY A 140 -10.83 -13.29 4.97
N TRP A 141 -10.74 -12.18 4.23
CA TRP A 141 -11.54 -10.96 4.55
C TRP A 141 -11.89 -10.09 3.33
N GLY A 142 -12.94 -10.45 2.58
CA GLY A 142 -13.53 -9.61 1.54
C GLY A 142 -14.65 -8.70 2.07
N VAL A 143 -14.35 -7.46 2.47
CA VAL A 143 -15.40 -6.46 2.70
C VAL A 143 -15.64 -5.68 1.42
N ARG A 144 -16.81 -5.85 0.80
CA ARG A 144 -17.31 -5.02 -0.31
C ARG A 144 -17.78 -3.68 0.26
N LEU A 145 -17.17 -2.56 -0.15
CA LEU A 145 -17.80 -1.25 0.07
C LEU A 145 -18.95 -1.13 -0.95
N THR A 146 -20.18 -1.33 -0.48
CA THR A 146 -21.37 -0.92 -1.23
C THR A 146 -21.48 0.59 -1.13
N LYS A 147 -21.63 1.25 -2.28
CA LYS A 147 -21.94 2.68 -2.38
C LYS A 147 -23.09 3.00 -1.41
N ARG A 148 -22.90 3.95 -0.50
CA ARG A 148 -24.04 4.64 0.10
C ARG A 148 -24.54 5.61 -0.95
N GLU A 149 -25.75 5.35 -1.46
CA GLU A 149 -26.52 6.36 -2.18
C GLU A 149 -27.00 7.37 -1.12
N PHE A 150 -26.76 8.66 -1.40
CA PHE A 150 -27.42 9.77 -0.72
C PHE A 150 -28.72 10.08 -1.45
#